data_AF-A0A920KU58-F1
#
_entry.id   AF-A0A920KU58-F1
#
_cell.length_a   1.000
_cell.length_b   1.000
_cell.length_c   1.000
_cell.angle_alpha   90.00
_cell.angle_beta   90.00
_cell.angle_gamma   90.00
#
_symmetry.space_group_name_H-M   'P 1'
#
loop_
_entity.id
_entity.type
_entity.pdbx_description
1 polymer ?
#
loop_
_entity_poly.entity_id
_entity_poly.type
_entity_poly.pdbx_seq_one_letter_code
_entity_poly.pdbx_strand_id
1 'polypeptide(L)' 'MFNFAFNSFYEALYMNGHGLYVWSVVILVFISLLGFFIGYTVKIKKIKDKLNEPN' A
#
# COMPACT_ATOMS: atom_id res chain seq x y z
N MET A 1 17.34 -16.59 4.38
CA MET A 1 18.42 -15.91 3.66
C MET A 1 17.78 -15.19 2.48
N PHE A 2 17.70 -13.85 2.51
CA PHE A 2 17.15 -13.10 1.39
C PHE A 2 18.18 -13.10 0.25
N ASN A 3 18.10 -14.09 -0.64
CA ASN A 3 18.82 -14.05 -1.91
C ASN A 3 18.03 -13.16 -2.85
N PHE A 4 18.34 -11.87 -2.80
CA PHE A 4 17.80 -10.91 -3.76
C PHE A 4 18.32 -11.26 -5.15
N ALA A 5 17.43 -11.27 -6.15
CA ALA A 5 17.79 -11.49 -7.54
C ALA A 5 18.53 -10.31 -8.18
N PHE A 6 18.83 -9.25 -7.40
CA PHE A 6 19.40 -7.99 -7.87
C PHE A 6 20.68 -7.69 -7.10
N ASN A 7 21.70 -7.22 -7.81
CA ASN A 7 22.99 -6.85 -7.23
C ASN A 7 23.05 -5.38 -6.80
N SER A 8 22.07 -4.57 -7.20
CA SER A 8 21.99 -3.16 -6.80
C SER A 8 20.55 -2.63 -6.73
N PHE A 9 20.37 -1.53 -6.01
CA PHE A 9 19.07 -0.85 -5.93
C PHE A 9 18.60 -0.30 -7.28
N TYR A 10 19.53 0.19 -8.10
CA TYR A 10 19.23 0.64 -9.46
C TYR A 10 18.74 -0.52 -10.34
N GLU A 11 19.38 -1.68 -10.25
CA GLU A 11 18.96 -2.89 -10.97
C GLU A 11 17.58 -3.38 -10.53
N ALA A 12 17.27 -3.30 -9.23
CA ALA A 12 15.95 -3.63 -8.70
C ALA A 12 14.86 -2.62 -9.13
N LEU A 13 15.22 -1.35 -9.35
CA LEU A 13 14.29 -0.33 -9.83
C LEU A 13 14.06 -0.40 -11.34
N TYR A 14 15.13 -0.56 -12.11
CA TYR A 14 15.07 -0.55 -13.57
C TYR A 14 14.67 -1.91 -14.14
N MET A 15 15.11 -3.02 -13.50
CA MET A 15 14.90 -4.42 -13.91
C MET A 15 15.05 -4.61 -15.43
N ASN A 16 16.16 -4.14 -15.99
CA ASN A 16 16.43 -4.17 -17.43
C ASN A 16 15.28 -3.66 -18.32
N GLY A 17 14.58 -2.61 -17.88
CA GLY A 17 13.42 -2.03 -18.57
C GLY A 17 12.06 -2.60 -18.14
N HIS A 18 12.02 -3.70 -17.38
CA HIS A 18 10.77 -4.29 -16.87
C HIS A 18 10.28 -3.64 -15.56
N GLY A 19 11.10 -2.83 -14.91
CA GLY A 19 10.81 -2.29 -13.57
C GLY A 19 9.53 -1.46 -13.55
N LEU A 20 9.27 -0.68 -14.60
CA LEU A 20 8.10 0.17 -14.68
C LEU A 20 6.78 -0.62 -14.54
N TYR A 21 6.68 -1.81 -15.15
CA TYR A 21 5.49 -2.66 -15.04
C TYR A 21 5.32 -3.23 -13.63
N VAL A 22 6.42 -3.74 -13.05
CA VAL A 22 6.41 -4.31 -11.70
C VAL A 22 6.03 -3.25 -10.67
N TRP A 23 6.71 -2.10 -10.69
CA TRP A 23 6.45 -1.00 -9.77
C TRP A 23 5.04 -0.41 -9.94
N SER A 24 4.50 -0.37 -11.16
CA SER A 24 3.12 0.07 -11.38
C SER A 24 2.11 -0.83 -10.66
N VAL A 25 2.28 -2.16 -10.74
CA VAL A 25 1.40 -3.11 -10.04
C VAL A 25 1.59 -3.00 -8.52
N VAL A 26 2.84 -2.89 -8.05
CA VAL A 26 3.13 -2.70 -6.63
C VAL A 26 2.45 -1.44 -6.10
N ILE A 27 2.54 -0.31 -6.82
CA ILE A 27 1.88 0.94 -6.46
C ILE A 27 0.36 0.78 -6.40
N LEU A 28 -0.24 0.10 -7.38
CA LEU A 28 -1.70 -0.16 -7.38
C LEU A 28 -2.15 -0.97 -6.17
N VAL A 29 -1.39 -2.01 -5.79
CA VAL A 29 -1.66 -2.80 -4.59
C VAL A 29 -1.54 -1.94 -3.33
N PHE A 30 -0.49 -1.13 -3.24
CA PHE A 30 -0.29 -0.21 -2.11
C PHE A 30 -1.43 0.81 -1.99
N ILE A 31 -1.87 1.42 -3.10
CA ILE A 31 -3.00 2.35 -3.12
C ILE A 31 -4.28 1.64 -2.67
N SER A 32 -4.53 0.42 -3.15
CA SER A 32 -5.71 -0.36 -2.78
C SER A 32 -5.73 -0.68 -1.28
N LEU A 33 -4.60 -1.11 -0.73
CA LEU A 33 -4.44 -1.36 0.70
C LEU A 33 -4.63 -0.07 1.52
N LEU A 34 -3.99 1.04 1.11
CA LEU A 34 -4.15 2.33 1.78
C LEU A 34 -5.60 2.80 1.75
N GLY A 35 -6.27 2.68 0.61
CA GLY A 35 -7.69 3.01 0.46
C GLY A 35 -8.57 2.18 1.40
N PHE A 36 -8.29 0.89 1.55
CA PHE A 36 -8.96 0.02 2.50
C PHE A 36 -8.74 0.48 3.95
N PHE A 37 -7.49 0.69 4.37
CA PHE A 37 -7.17 1.15 5.72
C PHE A 37 -7.81 2.49 6.06
N ILE A 38 -7.75 3.46 5.14
CA ILE A 38 -8.37 4.78 5.31
C ILE A 38 -9.88 4.64 5.41
N GLY A 39 -10.51 3.89 4.49
CA GLY A 39 -11.96 3.68 4.47
C GLY A 39 -12.47 3.02 5.76
N TYR A 40 -11.77 2.01 6.27
CA TYR A 40 -12.10 1.38 7.54
C TYR A 40 -11.89 2.32 8.73
N THR A 41 -10.79 3.06 8.75
CA THR A 41 -10.51 4.03 9.82
C THR A 41 -11.62 5.09 9.90
N VAL A 42 -12.07 5.60 8.75
CA VAL A 42 -13.18 6.57 8.67
C VAL A 42 -14.49 5.96 9.17
N LYS A 43 -14.82 4.72 8.75
CA LYS A 43 -16.01 4.02 9.21
C LYS A 43 -15.99 3.77 10.73
N ILE A 44 -14.86 3.31 11.27
CA ILE A 44 -14.68 3.06 12.71
C ILE A 44 -14.82 4.37 13.50
N LYS A 45 -14.20 5.47 13.04
CA LYS A 45 -14.37 6.78 13.66
C LYS A 45 -15.84 7.21 13.67
N LYS A 46 -16.55 7.09 12.55
CA LYS A 46 -17.97 7.44 12.46
C LYS A 46 -18.85 6.62 13.43
N ILE A 47 -18.55 5.33 13.60
CA ILE A 47 -19.25 4.46 14.56
C ILE A 47 -18.93 4.89 15.99
N LYS A 48 -17.66 5.16 16.29
CA LYS A 48 -17.20 5.65 17.59
C LYS A 48 -17.87 6.98 17.95
N ASP A 49 -17.99 7.90 17.01
CA ASP A 49 -18.60 9.21 17.25
C ASP A 49 -20.10 9.06 17.54
N LYS A 50 -20.81 8.20 16.80
CA LYS A 50 -22.20 7.83 17.08
C LYS A 50 -22.42 7.16 18.43
N LEU A 51 -21.44 6.37 18.90
CA LEU A 51 -21.51 5.70 20.21
C LEU A 51 -21.23 6.65 21.38
N ASN A 52 -20.48 7.73 21.16
CA ASN A 52 -20.14 8.71 22.18
C ASN A 52 -21.08 9.93 22.16
N GLU A 53 -22.10 9.94 21.30
CA GLU A 53 -23.13 10.97 21.29
C GLU A 53 -23.97 10.82 22.59
N PRO A 54 -23.96 11.82 23.49
CA PRO A 54 -24.77 11.76 24.71
C PRO A 54 -26.25 11.83 24.31
N ASN A 55 -27.04 10.88 24.81
CA ASN A 55 -28.50 10.85 24.67
C ASN A 55 -29.16 12.13 25.18
#